data_AF-F3KPQ9-F1
#
_entry.id   AF-F3KPQ9-F1
#
_cell.length_a   1.000
_cell.length_b   1.000
_cell.length_c   1.000
_cell.angle_alpha   90.00
_cell.angle_beta   90.00
_cell.angle_gamma   90.00
#
_symmetry.space_group_name_H-M   'P 1'
#
loop_
_entity.id
_entity.type
_entity.pdbx_description
1 polymer ?
#
loop_
_entity_poly.entity_id
_entity_poly.type
_entity_poly.pdbx_seq_one_letter_code
_entity_poly.pdbx_strand_id
1 'polypeptide(L)'
;MLIYADFNCLEVSPALPDEVHLDLTGYGTLASLSLHQVRLRVGQHLSLCDPDGLQVIGEIGFDPLRRSLRSSGWFAKFKRRDIQEGAPLEHDYATHLCFKCRQNLKPYLDKVGRQFQESCPHCGTPVMFPLLPPGS
;
A
#
# COMPACT_ATOMS: atom_id res chain seq x y z
N MET A 1 -3.91 -10.45 9.08
CA MET A 1 -3.99 -8.99 8.89
C MET A 1 -3.88 -8.74 7.41
N LEU A 2 -4.90 -8.15 6.80
CA LEU A 2 -4.96 -7.95 5.35
C LEU A 2 -4.70 -6.48 5.06
N ILE A 3 -3.70 -6.21 4.22
CA ILE A 3 -3.39 -4.88 3.73
C ILE A 3 -4.06 -4.71 2.38
N TYR A 4 -4.83 -3.64 2.22
CA TYR A 4 -5.39 -3.32 0.91
C TYR A 4 -4.28 -3.06 -0.10
N ALA A 5 -4.41 -3.63 -1.29
CA ALA A 5 -3.64 -3.30 -2.47
C ALA A 5 -4.55 -3.37 -3.71
N ASP A 6 -4.30 -2.50 -4.68
CA ASP A 6 -5.07 -2.49 -5.92
C ASP A 6 -4.44 -3.48 -6.91
N PHE A 7 -5.11 -4.61 -7.16
CA PHE A 7 -4.63 -5.66 -8.07
C PHE A 7 -4.72 -5.25 -9.56
N ASN A 8 -5.19 -4.04 -9.85
CA ASN A 8 -5.06 -3.46 -11.17
C ASN A 8 -3.56 -3.25 -11.52
N CYS A 9 -3.19 -3.59 -12.75
CA CYS A 9 -1.82 -3.46 -13.26
C CYS A 9 -0.77 -4.39 -12.63
N LEU A 10 -1.07 -5.69 -12.49
CA LEU A 10 -0.03 -6.70 -12.23
C LEU A 10 1.00 -6.72 -13.36
N GLU A 11 2.26 -6.43 -13.03
CA GLU A 11 3.37 -6.48 -13.98
C GLU A 11 3.99 -7.88 -13.96
N VAL A 12 4.15 -8.50 -15.13
CA VAL A 12 4.86 -9.79 -15.22
C VAL A 12 6.35 -9.51 -15.20
N SER A 13 7.08 -10.20 -14.32
CA SER A 13 8.54 -10.12 -14.29
C SER A 13 9.12 -10.62 -15.61
N PRO A 14 9.90 -9.81 -16.35
CA PRO A 14 10.51 -10.25 -17.62
C PRO A 14 11.49 -11.40 -17.43
N ALA A 15 12.11 -11.50 -16.24
CA ALA A 15 13.10 -12.51 -15.90
C ALA A 15 12.47 -13.83 -15.41
N LEU A 16 11.28 -13.75 -14.79
CA LEU A 16 10.58 -14.89 -14.18
C LEU A 16 9.11 -14.84 -14.59
N PRO A 17 8.70 -15.53 -15.68
CA PRO A 17 7.34 -15.42 -16.24
C PRO A 17 6.19 -15.78 -15.28
N ASP A 18 6.48 -16.58 -14.24
CA ASP A 18 5.53 -16.97 -13.21
C ASP A 18 5.38 -15.94 -12.08
N GLU A 19 6.33 -15.00 -11.96
CA GLU A 19 6.37 -13.97 -10.93
C GLU A 19 5.67 -12.71 -11.44
N VAL A 20 4.80 -12.15 -10.61
CA VAL A 20 4.17 -10.87 -10.85
C VAL A 20 4.54 -9.89 -9.75
N HIS A 21 4.63 -8.62 -10.13
CA HIS A 21 4.85 -7.49 -9.23
C HIS A 21 3.58 -6.66 -9.13
N LEU A 22 3.17 -6.41 -7.90
CA LEU A 22 2.03 -5.60 -7.54
C LEU A 22 2.54 -4.31 -6.89
N ASP A 23 2.26 -3.18 -7.51
CA ASP A 23 2.67 -1.89 -6.97
C ASP A 23 1.89 -1.54 -5.71
N LEU A 24 2.62 -1.32 -4.61
CA LEU A 24 2.06 -0.88 -3.34
C LEU A 24 1.99 0.64 -3.35
N THR A 25 1.08 1.12 -4.17
CA THR A 25 0.83 2.54 -4.41
C THR A 25 -0.56 2.94 -3.93
N GLY A 26 -0.83 4.24 -3.89
CA GLY A 26 -2.17 4.76 -3.64
C GLY A 26 -2.52 5.05 -2.18
N TYR A 27 -3.55 5.87 -2.01
CA TYR A 27 -4.08 6.24 -0.69
C TYR A 27 -4.82 5.11 0.02
N GLY A 28 -5.40 4.16 -0.71
CA GLY A 28 -6.03 2.98 -0.11
C GLY A 28 -5.01 2.12 0.64
N THR A 29 -3.86 1.85 -0.01
CA THR A 29 -2.74 1.11 0.58
C THR A 29 -2.18 1.86 1.79
N LEU A 30 -1.96 3.17 1.67
CA LEU A 30 -1.51 4.02 2.79
C LEU A 30 -2.48 4.03 3.97
N ALA A 31 -3.78 4.15 3.71
CA ALA A 31 -4.81 4.16 4.74
C ALA A 31 -4.83 2.82 5.48
N SER A 32 -4.77 1.70 4.75
CA SER A 32 -4.73 0.35 5.31
C SER A 32 -3.45 0.10 6.12
N LEU A 33 -2.28 0.44 5.60
CA LEU A 33 -1.01 0.36 6.33
C LEU A 33 -1.04 1.21 7.61
N SER A 34 -1.58 2.42 7.53
CA SER A 34 -1.70 3.31 8.68
C SER A 34 -2.69 2.77 9.70
N LEU A 35 -3.86 2.29 9.28
CA LEU A 35 -4.86 1.65 10.14
C LEU A 35 -4.22 0.55 10.98
N HIS A 36 -3.41 -0.31 10.35
CA HIS A 36 -2.74 -1.45 10.97
C HIS A 36 -1.37 -1.14 11.60
N GLN A 37 -0.91 0.11 11.56
CA GLN A 37 0.42 0.54 12.04
C GLN A 37 1.59 -0.25 11.43
N VAL A 38 1.47 -0.61 10.16
CA VAL A 38 2.51 -1.32 9.42
C VAL A 38 3.35 -0.33 8.62
N ARG A 39 4.67 -0.31 8.86
CA ARG A 39 5.65 0.32 7.97
C ARG A 39 6.27 -0.76 7.10
N LEU A 40 6.36 -0.52 5.79
CA LEU A 40 6.93 -1.48 4.86
C LEU A 40 8.43 -1.68 5.10
N ARG A 41 8.88 -2.93 4.92
CA ARG A 41 10.28 -3.33 4.96
C ARG A 41 10.57 -4.30 3.83
N VAL A 42 11.75 -4.19 3.22
CA VAL A 42 12.19 -5.15 2.19
C VAL A 42 12.29 -6.55 2.79
N GLY A 43 11.80 -7.55 2.06
CA GLY A 43 11.75 -8.96 2.48
C GLY A 43 10.61 -9.29 3.45
N GLN A 44 9.81 -8.31 3.87
CA GLN A 44 8.64 -8.56 4.70
C GLN A 44 7.59 -9.35 3.91
N HIS A 45 6.89 -10.29 4.54
CA HIS A 45 5.74 -10.94 3.94
C HIS A 45 4.46 -10.28 4.43
N LEU A 46 3.58 -9.89 3.51
CA LEU A 46 2.27 -9.29 3.83
C LEU A 46 1.15 -10.02 3.09
N SER A 47 0.04 -10.24 3.79
CA SER A 47 -1.21 -10.65 3.15
C SER A 47 -1.87 -9.42 2.54
N LEU A 48 -2.10 -9.45 1.24
CA LEU A 48 -2.64 -8.36 0.44
C LEU A 48 -4.02 -8.74 -0.07
N CYS A 49 -4.93 -7.77 -0.18
CA CYS A 49 -6.26 -7.98 -0.73
C CYS A 49 -6.80 -6.78 -1.51
N ASP A 50 -7.68 -7.04 -2.47
CA ASP A 50 -8.49 -6.01 -3.13
C ASP A 50 -9.97 -6.06 -2.66
N PRO A 51 -10.83 -5.13 -3.12
CA PRO A 51 -12.25 -5.12 -2.77
C PRO A 51 -13.05 -6.28 -3.38
N ASP A 52 -12.59 -6.82 -4.52
CA ASP A 52 -13.25 -7.90 -5.24
C ASP A 52 -13.02 -9.27 -4.58
N GLY A 53 -12.16 -9.31 -3.54
CA GLY A 53 -11.90 -10.48 -2.73
C GLY A 53 -10.66 -11.25 -3.16
N LEU A 54 -9.86 -10.73 -4.10
CA LEU A 54 -8.58 -11.33 -4.44
C LEU A 54 -7.61 -11.17 -3.28
N GLN A 55 -6.87 -12.24 -2.97
CA GLN A 55 -5.92 -12.29 -1.87
C GLN A 55 -4.62 -12.98 -2.26
N VAL A 56 -3.50 -12.51 -1.72
CA VAL A 56 -2.19 -13.16 -1.90
C VAL A 56 -1.26 -12.85 -0.74
N ILE A 57 -0.29 -13.74 -0.47
CA ILE A 57 0.85 -13.41 0.39
C ILE A 57 2.00 -13.02 -0.52
N GLY A 58 2.41 -11.75 -0.44
CA GLY A 58 3.53 -11.21 -1.22
C GLY A 58 4.75 -10.90 -0.37
N GLU A 59 5.93 -11.08 -0.94
CA GLU A 59 7.18 -10.57 -0.37
C GLU A 59 7.40 -9.13 -0.82
N ILE A 60 7.65 -8.22 0.12
CA ILE A 60 7.77 -6.79 -0.14
C ILE A 60 9.16 -6.46 -0.69
N GLY A 61 9.19 -5.82 -1.85
CA GLY A 61 10.37 -5.25 -2.48
C GLY A 61 10.32 -3.72 -2.53
N PHE A 62 11.48 -3.12 -2.75
CA PHE A 62 11.60 -1.70 -3.04
C PHE A 62 12.57 -1.51 -4.21
N ASP A 63 12.13 -0.78 -5.24
CA ASP A 63 12.96 -0.38 -6.36
C ASP A 63 12.81 1.13 -6.59
N PRO A 64 13.85 1.94 -6.34
CA PRO A 64 13.80 3.38 -6.55
C PRO A 64 13.58 3.75 -8.02
N LEU A 65 13.94 2.89 -8.98
CA LEU A 65 13.74 3.14 -10.41
C LEU A 65 12.28 2.99 -10.82
N ARG A 66 11.46 2.29 -10.03
CA ARG A 66 10.01 2.15 -10.26
C ARG A 66 9.22 3.39 -9.78
N ARG A 67 9.86 4.33 -9.09
CA ARG A 67 9.21 5.56 -8.62
C ARG A 67 8.71 6.40 -9.79
N SER A 68 7.44 6.74 -9.76
CA SER A 68 6.79 7.59 -10.75
C SER A 68 5.67 8.42 -10.10
N LEU A 69 4.93 9.18 -10.91
CA LEU A 69 3.70 9.84 -10.45
C LEU A 69 2.64 8.85 -9.93
N ARG A 70 2.74 7.57 -10.32
CA ARG A 70 1.77 6.52 -9.98
C ARG A 70 2.34 5.41 -9.10
N SER A 71 3.64 5.41 -8.81
CA SER A 71 4.29 4.34 -8.05
C SER A 71 5.25 4.89 -7.01
N SER A 72 5.14 4.37 -5.79
CA SER A 72 5.99 4.74 -4.65
C SER A 72 7.37 4.07 -4.69
N GLY A 73 7.59 3.16 -5.63
CA GLY A 73 8.75 2.27 -5.69
C GLY A 73 8.62 1.02 -4.82
N TRP A 74 7.61 0.96 -3.94
CA TRP A 74 7.28 -0.25 -3.17
C TRP A 74 6.42 -1.20 -3.98
N PHE A 75 6.69 -2.49 -3.84
CA PHE A 75 5.93 -3.52 -4.51
C PHE A 75 5.88 -4.80 -3.71
N ALA A 76 4.97 -5.68 -4.08
CA ALA A 76 4.94 -7.05 -3.62
C ALA A 76 5.20 -7.98 -4.79
N LYS A 77 6.11 -8.95 -4.60
CA LYS A 77 6.35 -10.03 -5.56
C LYS A 77 5.73 -11.33 -5.05
N PHE A 78 5.10 -12.08 -5.95
CA PHE A 78 4.49 -13.37 -5.67
C PHE A 78 4.26 -14.12 -6.99
N LYS A 79 3.91 -15.41 -6.91
CA LYS A 79 3.56 -16.16 -8.12
C LYS A 79 2.10 -15.93 -8.45
N ARG A 80 1.78 -15.80 -9.73
CA ARG A 80 0.38 -15.58 -10.17
C ARG A 80 -0.58 -16.68 -9.67
N ARG A 81 -0.10 -17.92 -9.59
CA ARG A 81 -0.87 -19.07 -9.09
C ARG A 81 -1.18 -19.03 -7.58
N ASP A 82 -0.51 -18.15 -6.83
CA ASP A 82 -0.72 -18.01 -5.40
C ASP A 82 -1.86 -17.04 -5.07
N ILE A 83 -2.43 -16.37 -6.09
CA ILE A 83 -3.63 -15.53 -5.94
C ILE A 83 -4.83 -16.44 -5.66
N GLN A 84 -5.57 -16.11 -4.61
CA GLN A 84 -6.77 -16.83 -4.18
C GLN A 84 -7.98 -15.90 -4.28
N GLU A 85 -9.11 -16.46 -4.68
CA GLU A 85 -10.41 -15.80 -4.56
C GLU A 85 -10.95 -16.01 -3.15
N GLY A 86 -11.33 -14.93 -2.49
CA GLY A 86 -11.97 -14.92 -1.19
C GLY A 86 -13.29 -14.17 -1.21
N ALA A 87 -13.88 -13.95 -0.03
CA ALA A 87 -15.04 -13.09 0.09
C ALA A 87 -14.66 -11.63 -0.21
N PRO A 88 -15.52 -10.85 -0.91
CA PRO A 88 -15.35 -9.41 -1.02
C PRO A 88 -15.19 -8.78 0.36
N LEU A 89 -14.27 -7.82 0.47
CA LEU A 89 -14.00 -7.14 1.72
C LEU A 89 -14.57 -5.73 1.66
N GLU A 90 -15.36 -5.37 2.68
CA GLU A 90 -15.74 -3.97 2.87
C GLU A 90 -14.49 -3.15 3.12
N HIS A 91 -14.20 -2.22 2.21
CA HIS A 91 -13.09 -1.29 2.37
C HIS A 91 -13.60 -0.01 3.03
N ASP A 92 -13.01 0.35 4.17
CA ASP A 92 -13.31 1.62 4.84
C ASP A 92 -12.65 2.79 4.10
N TYR A 93 -13.41 3.38 3.19
CA TYR A 93 -13.00 4.59 2.49
C TYR A 93 -13.14 5.86 3.33
N ALA A 94 -13.77 5.81 4.51
CA ALA A 94 -14.08 6.96 5.35
C ALA A 94 -13.00 7.26 6.41
N THR A 95 -12.05 6.35 6.61
CA THR A 95 -11.02 6.49 7.64
C THR A 95 -9.62 6.51 7.03
N HIS A 96 -8.82 7.49 7.46
CA HIS A 96 -7.37 7.50 7.22
C HIS A 96 -6.67 7.97 8.49
N LEU A 97 -6.29 7.06 9.37
CA LEU A 97 -5.67 7.44 10.65
C LEU A 97 -4.22 7.86 10.44
N CYS A 98 -3.78 8.94 11.11
CA CYS A 98 -2.37 9.28 11.17
C CYS A 98 -1.58 8.13 11.80
N PHE A 99 -0.46 7.75 11.17
CA PHE A 99 0.38 6.65 11.66
C PHE A 99 0.85 6.85 13.12
N LYS A 100 1.16 8.10 13.50
CA LYS A 100 1.70 8.45 14.83
C LYS A 100 0.60 8.81 15.83
N CYS A 101 -0.15 9.89 15.59
CA CYS A 101 -1.11 10.41 16.57
C CYS A 101 -2.52 9.82 16.44
N ARG A 102 -2.75 8.93 15.47
CA ARG A 102 -4.03 8.24 15.22
C ARG A 102 -5.23 9.14 14.89
N GLN A 103 -5.06 10.45 14.76
CA GLN A 103 -6.13 11.34 14.33
C GLN A 103 -6.60 10.99 12.91
N ASN A 104 -7.92 11.03 12.68
CA ASN A 104 -8.47 10.76 11.35
C ASN A 104 -8.17 11.93 10.40
N LEU A 105 -7.33 11.66 9.40
CA LEU A 105 -6.89 12.62 8.39
C LEU A 105 -7.85 12.72 7.21
N LYS A 106 -8.85 11.84 7.09
CA LYS A 106 -9.78 11.83 5.94
C LYS A 106 -10.38 13.21 5.66
N PRO A 107 -10.96 13.95 6.64
CA PRO A 107 -11.54 15.26 6.35
C PRO A 107 -10.52 16.28 5.84
N TYR A 108 -9.29 16.21 6.34
CA TYR A 108 -8.20 17.07 5.90
C TYR A 108 -7.77 16.74 4.47
N LEU A 109 -7.53 15.46 4.18
CA LEU A 109 -7.11 14.97 2.86
C LEU A 109 -8.16 15.22 1.77
N ASP A 110 -9.45 15.13 2.11
CA ASP A 110 -10.52 15.47 1.16
C ASP A 110 -10.53 16.98 0.81
N LYS A 111 -10.06 17.84 1.72
CA LYS A 111 -9.98 19.29 1.50
C LYS A 111 -8.75 19.70 0.70
N VAL A 112 -7.57 19.16 1.03
CA VAL A 112 -6.30 19.59 0.42
C VAL A 112 -5.92 18.80 -0.83
N GLY A 113 -6.63 17.69 -1.09
CA GLY A 113 -6.27 16.75 -2.13
C GLY A 113 -5.30 15.68 -1.63
N ARG A 114 -5.08 14.69 -2.50
CA ARG A 114 -4.35 13.46 -2.22
C ARG A 114 -3.07 13.41 -3.07
N GLN A 115 -2.09 14.25 -2.75
CA GLN A 115 -0.87 14.48 -3.54
C GLN A 115 0.39 13.84 -2.94
N PHE A 116 0.28 12.99 -1.93
CA PHE A 116 1.35 12.27 -1.23
C PHE A 116 2.42 13.14 -0.56
N GLN A 117 2.19 14.45 -0.46
CA GLN A 117 3.13 15.41 0.14
C GLN A 117 2.61 15.99 1.46
N GLU A 118 1.42 15.56 1.89
CA GLU A 118 0.78 16.09 3.08
C GLU A 118 1.40 15.54 4.36
N SER A 119 1.30 16.34 5.41
CA SER A 119 1.67 15.96 6.77
C SER A 119 0.46 16.09 7.68
N CYS A 120 0.41 15.26 8.73
CA CYS A 120 -0.65 15.34 9.72
C CYS A 120 -0.65 16.74 10.37
N PRO A 121 -1.78 17.48 10.35
CA PRO A 121 -1.84 18.82 10.91
C PRO A 121 -1.73 18.86 12.44
N HIS A 122 -1.88 17.71 13.10
CA HIS A 122 -1.83 17.60 14.56
C HIS A 122 -0.45 17.25 15.12
N CYS A 123 0.36 16.47 14.40
CA CYS A 123 1.65 15.97 14.91
C CYS A 123 2.82 16.08 13.94
N GLY A 124 2.60 16.60 12.73
CA GLY A 124 3.62 16.81 11.71
C GLY A 124 4.14 15.53 11.03
N THR A 125 3.66 14.35 11.41
CA THR A 125 4.08 13.10 10.74
C THR A 125 3.63 13.08 9.27
N PRO A 126 4.51 12.78 8.31
CA PRO A 126 4.14 12.65 6.90
C PRO A 126 3.04 11.61 6.71
N VAL A 127 2.08 11.87 5.84
CA VAL A 127 1.05 10.87 5.47
C VAL A 127 1.71 9.64 4.83
N MET A 128 2.79 9.86 4.08
CA MET A 128 3.61 8.83 3.46
C MET A 128 4.47 8.02 4.42
N PHE A 129 4.45 8.29 5.73
CA PHE A 129 5.30 7.62 6.72
C PHE A 129 5.39 6.09 6.56
N PRO A 130 4.28 5.35 6.32
CA PRO A 130 4.32 3.89 6.13
C PRO A 130 5.09 3.43 4.88
N LEU A 131 5.15 4.28 3.85
CA LEU A 131 5.75 4.03 2.53
C LEU A 131 7.04 4.82 2.32
N LEU A 132 7.60 5.45 3.35
CA LEU A 132 8.89 6.13 3.19
C LEU A 132 9.97 5.11 2.76
N PRO A 133 10.90 5.48 1.88
CA PRO A 133 11.94 4.57 1.39
C PRO A 133 12.73 3.87 2.52
N PRO A 134 13.32 2.70 2.27
CA PRO A 134 14.21 2.06 3.23
C PRO A 134 15.33 3.01 3.68
N GLY A 135 15.62 3.07 4.98
CA GLY A 135 16.71 3.90 5.53
C GLY A 135 16.39 5.40 5.71
N SER A 136 15.13 5.81 5.50
CA SER A 136 14.62 7.15 5.82
C SER A 136 14.06 7.29 7.23
#